data_AF-W7C1T2-F1
#
_entry.id   AF-W7C1T2-F1
#
_cell.length_a   1.000
_cell.length_b   1.000
_cell.length_c   1.000
_cell.angle_alpha   90.00
_cell.angle_beta   90.00
_cell.angle_gamma   90.00
#
_symmetry.space_group_name_H-M   'P 1'
#
loop_
_entity.id
_entity.type
_entity.pdbx_description
1 polymer ?
#
loop_
_entity_poly.entity_id
_entity_poly.type
_entity_poly.pdbx_seq_one_letter_code
_entity_poly.pdbx_strand_id
1 'polypeptide(L)'
;MSLYLYVSNHFNPVEPDDVVIEKLWELESESDLEIANNYLADAIGSQYYSFLEKKVDCINLKLRRDNHYDIYYLSPNGEIAMISEDRKLPNAFIVVYNFGFVLKQFKEVIYPQLITYNLSPNQVELLKRIYLKK
;
A
#
# COMPACT_ATOMS: atom_id res chain seq x y z
N MET A 1 -15.55 -2.93 -17.12
CA MET A 1 -14.37 -3.30 -17.93
C MET A 1 -13.70 -2.09 -18.59
N SER A 2 -14.47 -1.18 -19.20
CA SER A 2 -13.97 0.02 -19.90
C SER A 2 -13.24 1.05 -19.02
N LEU A 3 -13.70 1.30 -17.78
CA LEU A 3 -13.03 2.22 -16.86
C LEU A 3 -11.71 1.65 -16.30
N TYR A 4 -11.66 0.35 -16.03
CA TYR A 4 -10.44 -0.35 -15.58
C TYR A 4 -9.35 -0.28 -16.66
N LEU A 5 -9.70 -0.57 -17.92
CA LEU A 5 -8.77 -0.49 -19.05
C LEU A 5 -8.27 0.93 -19.31
N TYR A 6 -9.11 1.94 -19.08
CA TYR A 6 -8.71 3.34 -19.18
C TYR A 6 -7.71 3.71 -18.07
N VAL A 7 -8.00 3.37 -16.82
CA VAL A 7 -7.11 3.63 -15.68
C VAL A 7 -5.81 2.79 -15.76
N SER A 8 -5.84 1.59 -16.34
CA SER A 8 -4.62 0.79 -16.51
C SER A 8 -3.73 1.27 -17.66
N ASN A 9 -4.30 1.82 -18.74
CA ASN A 9 -3.54 2.23 -19.93
C ASN A 9 -3.09 3.70 -19.91
N HIS A 10 -3.76 4.59 -19.18
CA HIS A 10 -3.44 6.02 -19.19
C HIS A 10 -2.42 6.44 -18.13
N PHE A 11 -2.19 5.60 -17.13
CA PHE A 11 -1.24 5.85 -16.06
C PHE A 11 -0.04 4.95 -16.32
N ASN A 12 1.06 5.54 -16.81
CA ASN A 12 2.34 4.83 -16.84
C ASN A 12 2.57 4.22 -15.45
N PRO A 13 2.84 2.91 -15.34
CA PRO A 13 3.20 2.34 -14.07
C PRO A 13 4.52 2.99 -13.67
N VAL A 14 4.46 4.02 -12.84
CA VAL A 14 5.64 4.38 -12.07
C VAL A 14 5.90 3.17 -11.20
N GLU A 15 7.13 2.70 -11.16
CA GLU A 15 7.51 1.54 -10.36
C GLU A 15 8.07 2.02 -9.02
N PRO A 16 7.95 1.21 -7.96
CA PRO A 16 8.65 1.49 -6.71
C PRO A 16 10.16 1.60 -6.96
N ASP A 17 10.85 2.43 -6.17
CA ASP A 17 12.29 2.67 -6.30
C ASP A 17 13.08 1.45 -5.81
N ASP A 18 13.85 0.85 -6.72
CA ASP A 18 14.71 -0.31 -6.44
C ASP A 18 15.71 -0.04 -5.31
N VAL A 19 16.19 1.19 -5.16
CA VAL A 19 17.12 1.56 -4.08
C VAL A 19 16.45 1.44 -2.70
N VAL A 20 15.15 1.75 -2.61
CA VAL A 20 14.40 1.58 -1.37
C VAL A 20 14.16 0.09 -1.10
N ILE A 21 13.87 -0.69 -2.13
CA ILE A 21 13.72 -2.15 -2.02
C ILE A 21 15.01 -2.79 -1.51
N GLU A 22 16.17 -2.44 -2.07
CA GLU A 22 17.48 -2.92 -1.64
C GLU A 22 17.73 -2.61 -0.16
N LYS A 23 17.48 -1.37 0.27
CA LYS A 23 17.61 -0.98 1.68
C LYS A 23 16.70 -1.77 2.62
N LEU A 24 15.47 -2.07 2.19
CA LEU A 24 14.54 -2.84 3.00
C LEU A 24 14.91 -4.32 3.08
N TRP A 25 15.55 -4.87 2.04
CA TRP A 25 16.06 -6.24 2.01
C TRP A 25 17.09 -6.51 3.10
N GLU A 26 17.82 -5.50 3.55
CA GLU A 26 18.85 -5.62 4.60
C GLU A 26 18.25 -5.68 6.03
N LEU A 27 16.94 -5.45 6.18
CA LEU A 27 16.27 -5.30 7.49
C LEU A 27 15.56 -6.60 7.91
N GLU A 28 16.30 -7.51 8.52
CA GLU A 28 15.82 -8.86 8.84
C GLU A 28 15.16 -9.00 10.23
N SER A 29 15.22 -7.97 11.08
CA SER A 29 14.81 -8.07 12.49
C SER A 29 13.71 -7.08 12.89
N GLU A 30 12.99 -7.37 13.98
CA GLU A 30 11.97 -6.45 14.50
C GLU A 30 12.58 -5.13 15.03
N SER A 31 13.82 -5.16 15.51
CA SER A 31 14.56 -3.96 15.89
C SER A 31 14.75 -2.98 14.73
N ASP A 32 14.62 -3.45 13.48
CA ASP A 32 14.77 -2.62 12.29
C ASP A 32 13.46 -1.92 11.88
N LEU A 33 12.36 -2.12 12.62
CA LEU A 33 11.07 -1.50 12.33
C LEU A 33 11.13 0.04 12.24
N GLU A 34 11.92 0.67 13.11
CA GLU A 34 12.10 2.13 13.10
C GLU A 34 12.86 2.59 11.84
N ILE A 35 13.88 1.84 11.44
CA ILE A 35 14.68 2.12 10.24
C ILE A 35 13.81 1.95 8.99
N ALA A 36 13.09 0.83 8.90
CA ALA A 36 12.13 0.58 7.82
C ALA A 36 11.07 1.70 7.75
N ASN A 37 10.56 2.13 8.91
CA ASN A 37 9.59 3.22 8.98
C ASN A 37 10.17 4.52 8.42
N ASN A 38 11.43 4.85 8.70
CA ASN A 38 12.06 6.05 8.14
C ASN A 38 12.19 5.96 6.62
N TYR A 39 12.65 4.83 6.08
CA TYR A 39 12.75 4.64 4.63
C TYR A 39 11.40 4.73 3.92
N LEU A 40 10.35 4.11 4.48
CA LEU A 40 9.02 4.19 3.90
C LEU A 40 8.42 5.60 4.04
N ALA A 41 8.60 6.27 5.17
CA ALA A 41 8.12 7.63 5.37
C ALA A 41 8.73 8.60 4.34
N ASP A 42 10.03 8.48 4.08
CA ASP A 42 10.72 9.31 3.09
C ASP A 42 10.28 8.99 1.65
N ALA A 43 10.10 7.71 1.32
CA ALA A 43 9.80 7.28 -0.04
C ALA A 43 8.33 7.47 -0.44
N ILE A 44 7.40 7.06 0.42
CA ILE A 44 5.96 7.10 0.14
C ILE A 44 5.21 8.10 1.02
N GLY A 45 5.61 8.32 2.26
CA GLY A 45 4.88 9.14 3.23
C GLY A 45 4.12 8.29 4.25
N SER A 46 4.17 8.69 5.52
CA SER A 46 3.61 7.96 6.66
C SER A 46 2.07 7.90 6.68
N GLN A 47 1.40 8.60 5.78
CA GLN A 47 -0.04 8.49 5.57
C GLN A 47 -0.47 7.24 4.79
N TYR A 48 0.44 6.59 4.05
CA TYR A 48 0.10 5.47 3.16
C TYR A 48 0.34 4.08 3.76
N TYR A 49 0.98 4.01 4.92
CA TYR A 49 1.16 2.77 5.65
C TYR A 49 1.06 2.95 7.16
N SER A 50 1.05 1.85 7.90
CA SER A 50 1.17 1.81 9.36
C SER A 50 1.74 0.47 9.81
N PHE A 51 2.67 0.51 10.76
CA PHE A 51 3.26 -0.69 11.37
C PHE A 51 2.66 -0.92 12.74
N LEU A 52 2.18 -2.15 12.97
CA LEU A 52 1.65 -2.69 14.24
C LEU A 52 0.39 -1.99 14.78
N GLU A 53 0.15 -0.74 14.41
CA GLU A 53 -1.04 0.01 14.70
C GLU A 53 -2.04 -0.07 13.54
N LYS A 54 -3.33 -0.16 13.90
CA LYS A 54 -4.41 -0.19 12.92
C LYS A 54 -4.74 1.24 12.50
N LYS A 55 -4.59 1.55 11.22
CA LYS A 55 -4.92 2.86 10.62
C LYS A 55 -5.77 2.70 9.37
N VAL A 56 -6.80 3.52 9.26
CA VAL A 56 -7.74 3.52 8.12
C VAL A 56 -7.13 4.19 6.90
N ASP A 57 -7.58 3.75 5.74
CA ASP A 57 -7.22 4.26 4.42
C ASP A 57 -5.71 4.20 4.10
N CYS A 58 -5.03 3.18 4.65
CA CYS A 58 -3.60 2.91 4.42
C CYS A 58 -3.28 1.40 4.45
N ILE A 59 -2.04 1.04 4.09
CA ILE A 59 -1.53 -0.33 4.16
C ILE A 59 -1.03 -0.64 5.58
N ASN A 60 -1.59 -1.65 6.20
CA ASN A 60 -1.29 -2.02 7.58
C ASN A 60 -0.42 -3.28 7.60
N LEU A 61 0.66 -3.24 8.37
CA LEU A 61 1.47 -4.39 8.75
C LEU A 61 1.09 -4.82 10.16
N LYS A 62 0.56 -6.03 10.33
CA LYS A 62 0.11 -6.54 11.63
C LYS A 62 0.89 -7.80 12.00
N LEU A 63 1.43 -7.83 13.21
CA LEU A 63 2.04 -9.03 13.75
C LEU A 63 0.98 -10.13 13.92
N ARG A 64 1.31 -11.32 13.39
CA ARG A 64 0.53 -12.55 13.55
C ARG A 64 1.09 -13.34 14.74
N ARG A 65 2.03 -14.26 14.46
CA ARG A 65 2.70 -15.16 15.41
C ARG A 65 4.07 -15.48 14.85
N ASP A 66 5.01 -15.86 15.73
CA ASP A 66 6.33 -16.36 15.34
C ASP A 66 7.08 -15.42 14.36
N ASN A 67 7.00 -14.10 14.58
CA ASN A 67 7.57 -13.05 13.75
C ASN A 67 7.11 -13.09 12.27
N HIS A 68 5.88 -13.56 12.04
CA HIS A 68 5.20 -13.42 10.76
C HIS A 68 4.17 -12.30 10.83
N TYR A 69 3.92 -11.68 9.70
CA TYR A 69 3.08 -10.51 9.57
C TYR A 69 2.04 -10.68 8.47
N ASP A 70 0.89 -10.11 8.74
CA ASP A 70 -0.19 -9.94 7.80
C ASP A 70 -0.18 -8.52 7.27
N ILE A 71 -0.35 -8.38 5.95
CA ILE A 71 -0.43 -7.11 5.25
C ILE A 71 -1.83 -6.96 4.68
N TYR A 72 -2.50 -5.86 5.02
CA TYR A 72 -3.84 -5.57 4.53
C TYR A 72 -4.08 -4.08 4.34
N TYR A 73 -5.00 -3.75 3.44
CA TYR A 73 -5.58 -2.42 3.36
C TYR A 73 -6.86 -2.36 4.21
N LEU A 74 -7.00 -1.31 5.02
CA LEU A 74 -8.22 -1.04 5.79
C LEU A 74 -8.95 0.14 5.15
N SER A 75 -10.15 -0.08 4.65
CA SER A 75 -10.94 0.99 4.03
C SER A 75 -11.54 1.95 5.08
N PRO A 76 -11.99 3.14 4.66
CA PRO A 76 -12.70 4.07 5.54
C PRO A 76 -13.99 3.51 6.16
N ASN A 77 -14.65 2.56 5.50
CA ASN A 77 -15.85 1.90 6.02
C ASN A 77 -15.54 0.70 6.94
N GLY A 78 -14.26 0.46 7.24
CA GLY A 78 -13.82 -0.61 8.15
C GLY A 78 -13.67 -1.99 7.51
N GLU A 79 -13.88 -2.12 6.20
CA GLU A 79 -13.61 -3.35 5.46
C GLU A 79 -12.11 -3.61 5.34
N ILE A 80 -11.73 -4.87 5.49
CA ILE A 80 -10.35 -5.32 5.32
C ILE A 80 -10.20 -5.95 3.95
N ALA A 81 -9.24 -5.45 3.17
CA ALA A 81 -8.75 -6.11 1.97
C ALA A 81 -7.39 -6.73 2.28
N MET A 82 -7.36 -8.05 2.47
CA MET A 82 -6.10 -8.79 2.67
C MET A 82 -5.24 -8.69 1.41
N ILE A 83 -3.96 -8.37 1.60
CA ILE A 83 -2.97 -8.22 0.53
C ILE A 83 -2.05 -9.44 0.54
N SER A 84 -1.46 -9.74 1.70
CA SER A 84 -0.62 -10.91 1.88
C SER A 84 -0.68 -11.36 3.33
N GLU A 85 -0.59 -12.66 3.52
CA GLU A 85 -0.57 -13.26 4.85
C GLU A 85 0.79 -13.91 5.11
N ASP A 86 1.09 -14.11 6.39
CA ASP A 86 2.17 -15.00 6.83
C ASP A 86 3.55 -14.67 6.24
N ARG A 87 3.93 -13.38 6.24
CA ARG A 87 5.22 -12.93 5.71
C ARG A 87 6.22 -12.68 6.82
N LYS A 88 7.45 -13.14 6.66
CA LYS A 88 8.59 -12.75 7.51
C LYS A 88 9.20 -11.43 7.02
N LEU A 89 9.95 -10.77 7.89
CA LEU A 89 10.92 -9.74 7.48
C LEU A 89 12.07 -10.40 6.70
N PRO A 90 12.70 -9.69 5.74
CA PRO A 90 12.37 -8.34 5.26
C PRO A 90 11.18 -8.29 4.28
N ASN A 91 10.72 -9.44 3.77
CA ASN A 91 9.69 -9.52 2.73
C ASN A 91 8.41 -8.73 3.07
N ALA A 92 7.99 -8.74 4.32
CA ALA A 92 6.81 -7.97 4.73
C ALA A 92 6.97 -6.46 4.52
N PHE A 93 8.17 -5.90 4.74
CA PHE A 93 8.45 -4.49 4.47
C PHE A 93 8.33 -4.15 2.99
N ILE A 94 8.86 -5.00 2.13
CA ILE A 94 8.81 -4.82 0.67
C ILE A 94 7.35 -4.84 0.18
N VAL A 95 6.55 -5.76 0.70
CA VAL A 95 5.11 -5.82 0.37
C VAL A 95 4.40 -4.54 0.82
N VAL A 96 4.68 -4.03 2.02
CA VAL A 96 4.09 -2.76 2.48
C VAL A 96 4.53 -1.60 1.60
N TYR A 97 5.81 -1.52 1.23
CA TYR A 97 6.33 -0.47 0.36
C TYR A 97 5.64 -0.48 -0.99
N ASN A 98 5.58 -1.64 -1.66
CA ASN A 98 4.97 -1.78 -2.98
C ASN A 98 3.49 -1.38 -2.97
N PHE A 99 2.70 -1.91 -2.03
CA PHE A 99 1.28 -1.58 -1.96
C PHE A 99 1.02 -0.16 -1.45
N GLY A 100 1.88 0.37 -0.57
CA GLY A 100 1.83 1.74 -0.10
C GLY A 100 2.10 2.73 -1.23
N PHE A 101 3.04 2.40 -2.11
CA PHE A 101 3.35 3.16 -3.31
C PHE A 101 2.19 3.12 -4.33
N VAL A 102 1.58 1.96 -4.55
CA VAL A 102 0.36 1.84 -5.38
C VAL A 102 -0.78 2.69 -4.82
N LEU A 103 -0.97 2.70 -3.49
CA LEU A 103 -1.97 3.52 -2.84
C LEU A 103 -1.68 5.03 -3.00
N LYS A 104 -0.41 5.43 -2.85
CA LYS A 104 0.05 6.81 -3.10
C LYS A 104 -0.28 7.24 -4.52
N GLN A 105 0.11 6.46 -5.52
CA GLN A 105 -0.22 6.74 -6.92
C GLN A 105 -1.73 6.90 -7.14
N PHE A 106 -2.52 6.00 -6.57
CA PHE A 106 -3.96 6.09 -6.71
C PHE A 106 -4.48 7.43 -6.16
N LYS A 107 -4.05 7.82 -4.96
CA LYS A 107 -4.56 9.02 -4.29
C LYS A 107 -4.02 10.33 -4.90
N GLU A 108 -2.77 10.35 -5.31
CA GLU A 108 -2.10 11.58 -5.77
C GLU A 108 -2.19 11.79 -7.28
N VAL A 109 -2.32 10.71 -8.07
CA VAL A 109 -2.29 10.79 -9.54
C VAL A 109 -3.63 10.41 -10.15
N ILE A 110 -4.22 9.28 -9.73
CA ILE A 110 -5.45 8.75 -10.33
C ILE A 110 -6.68 9.50 -9.81
N TYR A 111 -6.83 9.60 -8.50
CA TYR A 111 -8.01 10.16 -7.86
C TYR A 111 -8.32 11.59 -8.30
N PRO A 112 -7.35 12.52 -8.43
CA PRO A 112 -7.62 13.86 -8.94
C PRO A 112 -8.23 13.88 -10.35
N GLN A 113 -7.87 12.92 -11.20
CA GLN A 113 -8.44 12.80 -12.55
C GLN A 113 -9.87 12.22 -12.51
N LEU A 114 -10.14 11.35 -11.53
CA LEU A 114 -11.45 10.75 -11.32
C LEU A 114 -12.50 11.73 -10.78
N ILE A 115 -12.09 12.85 -10.18
CA ILE A 115 -13.01 13.89 -9.66
C ILE A 115 -13.97 14.38 -10.76
N THR A 116 -13.49 14.46 -12.00
CA THR A 116 -14.28 14.90 -13.16
C THR A 116 -15.49 14.00 -13.47
N TYR A 117 -15.49 12.76 -12.97
CA TYR A 117 -16.53 11.77 -13.22
C TYR A 117 -17.61 11.71 -12.12
N ASN A 118 -17.56 12.59 -11.10
CA ASN A 118 -18.54 12.65 -10.01
C ASN A 118 -18.85 11.28 -9.37
N LEU A 119 -17.83 10.45 -9.19
CA LEU A 119 -17.97 9.12 -8.59
C LEU A 119 -18.39 9.24 -7.12
N SER A 120 -19.30 8.38 -6.67
CA SER A 120 -19.63 8.27 -5.26
C SER A 120 -18.45 7.71 -4.44
N PRO A 121 -18.36 7.98 -3.13
CA PRO A 121 -17.29 7.44 -2.28
C PRO A 121 -17.13 5.92 -2.37
N ASN A 122 -18.24 5.19 -2.48
CA ASN A 122 -18.23 3.73 -2.63
C ASN A 122 -17.64 3.28 -3.98
N GLN A 123 -17.89 4.03 -5.06
CA GLN A 123 -17.31 3.74 -6.38
C GLN A 123 -15.81 4.01 -6.39
N VAL A 124 -15.37 5.11 -5.77
CA VAL A 124 -13.94 5.43 -5.62
C VAL A 124 -13.24 4.33 -4.81
N GLU A 125 -13.86 3.89 -3.71
CA GLU A 125 -13.32 2.85 -2.86
C GLU A 125 -13.22 1.50 -3.60
N LEU A 126 -14.24 1.14 -4.37
CA LEU A 126 -14.20 -0.05 -5.23
C LEU A 126 -13.05 0.03 -6.25
N LEU A 127 -12.87 1.17 -6.92
CA LEU A 127 -11.78 1.37 -7.88
C LEU A 127 -10.40 1.28 -7.22
N LYS A 128 -10.24 1.89 -6.03
CA LYS A 128 -9.01 1.82 -5.25
C LYS A 128 -8.65 0.38 -4.91
N ARG A 129 -9.63 -0.41 -4.44
CA ARG A 129 -9.42 -1.83 -4.12
C ARG A 129 -9.08 -2.67 -5.35
N ILE A 130 -9.69 -2.38 -6.50
CA ILE A 130 -9.35 -3.01 -7.78
C ILE A 130 -7.91 -2.66 -8.18
N TYR A 131 -7.50 -1.40 -8.01
CA TYR A 131 -6.16 -0.94 -8.34
C TYR A 131 -5.09 -1.53 -7.43
N LEU A 132 -5.39 -1.69 -6.13
CA LEU A 132 -4.54 -2.37 -5.17
C LEU A 132 -4.41 -3.87 -5.45
N LYS A 133 -5.49 -4.54 -5.89
CA LYS A 133 -5.51 -5.98 -6.18
C LYS A 133 -5.20 -6.31 -7.66
N LYS A 134 -4.37 -5.50 -8.33
CA LYS A 134 -3.95 -5.79 -9.70
C LYS A 134 -3.52 -7.25 -9.87
#